data_AF-A0A1M7QGF5-F1
#
_entry.id   AF-A0A1M7QGF5-F1
#
_cell.length_a   1.000
_cell.length_b   1.000
_cell.length_c   1.000
_cell.angle_alpha   90.00
_cell.angle_beta   90.00
_cell.angle_gamma   90.00
#
_symmetry.space_group_name_H-M   'P 1'
#
loop_
_entity.id
_entity.type
_entity.pdbx_description
1 polymer ?
#
loop_
_entity_poly.entity_id
_entity_poly.type
_entity_poly.pdbx_seq_one_letter_code
_entity_poly.pdbx_strand_id
1 'polypeptide(L)'
;MTTTPPRKTTTAFFVQSGISFGVAVLAAGFAVLNLPVGPWPRAFLALSLLYLVTSTFTLAKCVRDQQEATAVVSRVDQARIDKLLAEHDPFATNG
;
A
#
# COMPACT_ATOMS: atom_id res chain seq x y z
N MET A 1 -3.79 -25.97 10.19
CA MET A 1 -3.85 -24.80 9.29
C MET A 1 -2.49 -24.12 9.34
N THR A 2 -1.71 -24.19 8.27
CA THR A 2 -0.34 -23.64 8.23
C THR A 2 -0.41 -22.13 8.03
N THR A 3 -0.18 -21.37 9.10
CA THR A 3 -0.07 -19.90 9.06
C THR A 3 1.30 -19.52 8.48
N THR A 4 1.36 -19.30 7.16
CA THR A 4 2.56 -18.72 6.53
C THR A 4 2.83 -17.36 7.17
N PRO A 5 3.98 -17.14 7.82
CA PRO A 5 4.27 -15.87 8.47
C PRO A 5 4.29 -14.76 7.42
N PRO A 6 3.70 -13.57 7.71
CA PRO A 6 3.70 -12.46 6.77
C PRO A 6 5.14 -12.07 6.46
N ARG A 7 5.55 -12.25 5.20
CA ARG A 7 6.89 -11.94 4.70
C ARG A 7 7.12 -10.44 4.83
N LYS A 8 7.93 -10.04 5.83
CA LYS A 8 8.36 -8.67 6.02
C LYS A 8 9.09 -8.21 4.75
N THR A 9 8.59 -7.17 4.10
CA THR A 9 9.31 -6.56 2.98
C THR A 9 10.54 -5.87 3.55
N THR A 10 11.73 -6.21 3.05
CA THR A 10 12.98 -5.59 3.51
C THR A 10 13.00 -4.12 3.07
N THR A 11 13.41 -3.21 3.95
CA THR A 11 13.52 -1.75 3.70
C THR A 11 14.26 -1.42 2.39
N ALA A 12 15.22 -2.26 1.99
CA ALA A 12 15.94 -2.14 0.72
C ALA A 12 15.02 -2.19 -0.52
N PHE A 13 14.03 -3.09 -0.56
CA PHE A 13 13.08 -3.17 -1.69
C PHE A 13 12.15 -1.97 -1.75
N PHE A 14 11.78 -1.41 -0.60
CA PHE A 14 10.96 -0.21 -0.53
C PHE A 14 11.72 1.01 -1.09
N VAL A 15 12.97 1.18 -0.66
CA VAL A 15 13.85 2.26 -1.16
C VAL A 15 14.09 2.11 -2.65
N GLN A 16 14.42 0.90 -3.13
CA GLN A 16 14.61 0.64 -4.56
C GLN A 16 13.35 0.98 -5.38
N SER A 17 12.17 0.57 -4.90
CA SER A 17 10.90 0.87 -5.59
C SER A 17 10.65 2.36 -5.69
N GLY A 18 10.96 3.13 -4.63
CA GLY A 18 10.88 4.58 -4.64
C GLY A 18 11.84 5.23 -5.65
N ILE A 19 13.07 4.72 -5.74
CA ILE A 19 14.05 5.19 -6.74
C ILE A 19 13.57 4.88 -8.15
N SER A 20 13.15 3.64 -8.43
CA SER A 20 12.63 3.24 -9.75
C SER A 20 11.42 4.08 -10.17
N PHE A 21 10.53 4.39 -9.23
CA PHE A 21 9.40 5.28 -9.47
C PHE A 21 9.84 6.70 -9.81
N GLY A 22 10.79 7.26 -9.05
CA GLY A 22 11.36 8.58 -9.35
C GLY A 22 11.98 8.64 -10.75
N VAL A 23 12.75 7.62 -11.12
CA VAL A 23 13.32 7.49 -12.47
C VAL A 23 12.23 7.42 -13.53
N ALA A 24 11.16 6.66 -13.32
CA ALA A 24 10.05 6.55 -14.25
C ALA A 24 9.30 7.88 -14.44
N VAL A 25 9.03 8.62 -13.36
CA VAL A 25 8.38 9.95 -13.41
C VAL A 25 9.26 10.95 -14.15
N LEU A 26 10.57 10.95 -13.90
CA LEU A 26 11.52 11.81 -14.62
C LEU A 26 11.59 11.45 -16.10
N ALA A 27 11.63 10.16 -16.45
CA ALA A 27 11.62 9.71 -17.83
C ALA A 27 10.33 10.12 -18.56
N ALA A 28 9.16 10.00 -17.90
CA ALA A 28 7.89 10.45 -18.45
C ALA A 28 7.85 11.97 -18.67
N GLY A 29 8.35 12.75 -17.70
CA GLY A 29 8.49 14.20 -17.83
C GLY A 29 9.43 14.58 -18.98
N PHE A 30 10.57 13.89 -19.11
CA PHE A 30 11.52 14.10 -20.20
C PHE A 30 10.89 13.77 -21.57
N ALA A 31 10.09 12.71 -21.66
CA ALA A 31 9.36 12.37 -22.88
C ALA A 31 8.38 13.49 -23.28
N VAL A 32 7.63 14.05 -22.33
CA VAL A 32 6.72 15.19 -22.59
C VAL A 32 7.48 16.43 -23.07
N LEU A 33 8.69 16.68 -22.55
CA LEU A 33 9.53 17.80 -22.99
C LEU A 33 10.09 17.61 -24.41
N ASN A 34 10.45 16.38 -24.78
CA ASN A 34 11.00 16.05 -26.11
C ASN A 34 9.94 15.96 -27.22
N LEU A 35 8.64 16.02 -26.87
CA LEU A 35 7.57 15.99 -27.87
C LEU A 35 7.59 17.27 -28.74
N PRO A 36 7.64 17.15 -30.09
CA PRO A 36 7.61 18.27 -31.02
C PRO A 36 6.16 18.79 -31.18
N VAL A 37 5.61 19.29 -30.08
CA VAL A 37 4.26 19.87 -30.01
C VAL A 37 4.33 21.34 -29.60
N GLY A 38 3.24 22.08 -29.80
CA GLY A 38 3.14 23.46 -29.31
C GLY A 38 3.28 23.54 -27.78
N PRO A 39 3.63 24.71 -27.23
CA PRO A 39 3.76 24.91 -25.78
C PRO A 39 2.45 24.65 -25.03
N TRP A 40 1.30 24.93 -25.64
CA TRP A 40 -0.02 24.79 -25.00
C TRP A 40 -0.44 23.32 -24.80
N PRO A 41 -0.43 22.43 -25.82
CA PRO A 41 -0.67 21.00 -25.60
C PRO A 41 0.36 20.35 -24.66
N ARG A 42 1.62 20.79 -24.72
CA ARG A 42 2.67 20.30 -23.82
C ARG A 42 2.34 20.57 -22.35
N ALA A 43 1.89 21.79 -22.04
CA ALA A 43 1.48 22.15 -20.68
C ALA A 43 0.31 21.30 -20.19
N PHE A 44 -0.69 21.05 -21.04
CA PHE A 44 -1.83 20.20 -20.68
C PHE A 44 -1.42 18.76 -20.38
N LEU A 45 -0.53 18.18 -21.18
CA LEU A 45 0.02 16.84 -20.94
C LEU A 45 0.85 16.78 -19.65
N ALA A 46 1.70 17.79 -19.41
CA ALA A 46 2.49 17.88 -18.20
C ALA A 46 1.62 17.98 -16.93
N LEU A 47 0.58 18.83 -16.96
CA LEU A 47 -0.38 18.97 -15.86
C LEU A 47 -1.18 17.68 -15.64
N SER A 48 -1.66 17.05 -16.72
CA SER A 48 -2.39 15.77 -16.64
C SER A 48 -1.52 14.67 -16.03
N LEU A 49 -0.26 14.57 -16.44
CA LEU A 49 0.70 13.61 -15.89
C LEU A 49 0.97 13.87 -14.40
N LEU A 50 1.22 15.12 -14.02
CA LEU A 50 1.45 15.50 -12.62
C LEU A 50 0.25 15.18 -11.73
N TYR A 51 -0.95 15.52 -12.19
CA TYR A 51 -2.18 15.25 -11.45
C TYR A 51 -2.44 13.75 -11.33
N LEU A 52 -2.25 12.98 -12.40
CA LEU A 52 -2.42 11.53 -12.41
C LEU A 52 -1.46 10.83 -11.43
N VAL A 53 -0.18 11.24 -11.42
CA VAL A 53 0.84 10.74 -10.49
C VAL A 53 0.43 11.03 -9.04
N THR A 54 0.01 12.27 -8.76
CA THR A 54 -0.40 12.70 -7.41
C THR A 54 -1.63 11.91 -6.94
N SER A 55 -2.66 11.79 -7.78
CA SER A 55 -3.89 11.07 -7.47
C SER A 55 -3.63 9.59 -7.23
N THR A 56 -2.79 8.96 -8.06
CA THR A 56 -2.43 7.54 -7.93
C THR A 56 -1.68 7.28 -6.62
N PHE A 57 -0.79 8.19 -6.19
CA PHE A 57 -0.09 8.05 -4.91
C PHE A 57 -1.04 8.20 -3.70
N THR A 58 -2.00 9.12 -3.77
CA THR A 58 -3.05 9.24 -2.75
C THR A 58 -3.89 7.97 -2.70
N LEU A 59 -4.33 7.45 -3.84
CA LEU A 59 -5.08 6.20 -3.91
C LEU A 59 -4.27 5.02 -3.37
N ALA A 60 -2.99 4.93 -3.67
CA ALA A 60 -2.09 3.90 -3.14
C ALA A 60 -2.00 3.96 -1.61
N LYS A 61 -1.98 5.16 -1.01
CA LYS A 61 -2.09 5.29 0.45
C LYS A 61 -3.42 4.79 0.96
N CYS A 62 -4.54 5.23 0.39
CA CYS A 62 -5.86 4.76 0.82
C CYS A 62 -5.99 3.23 0.75
N VAL A 63 -5.44 2.60 -0.29
CA VAL A 63 -5.42 1.13 -0.43
C VAL A 63 -4.58 0.49 0.68
N ARG A 64 -3.39 1.04 0.96
CA ARG A 64 -2.53 0.56 2.05
C ARG A 64 -3.20 0.73 3.41
N ASP A 65 -3.80 1.89 3.67
CA ASP A 65 -4.50 2.20 4.91
C ASP A 65 -5.67 1.23 5.13
N GLN A 66 -6.40 0.85 4.07
CA GLN A 66 -7.42 -0.19 4.14
C GLN A 66 -6.85 -1.59 4.45
N GLN A 67 -5.70 -1.95 3.87
CA GLN A 67 -5.04 -3.22 4.19
C GLN A 67 -4.58 -3.27 5.65
N GLU A 68 -4.03 -2.16 6.16
CA GLU A 68 -3.61 -2.03 7.55
C GLU A 68 -4.81 -2.10 8.51
N ALA A 69 -5.92 -1.39 8.21
CA ALA A 69 -7.15 -1.45 8.99
C ALA A 69 -7.73 -2.87 9.05
N THR A 70 -7.78 -3.58 7.91
CA THR A 70 -8.25 -4.97 7.84
C THR A 70 -7.40 -5.91 8.70
N ALA A 71 -6.07 -5.72 8.70
CA ALA A 71 -5.16 -6.51 9.51
C ALA A 71 -5.32 -6.25 11.02
N VAL A 72 -5.66 -5.03 11.43
CA VAL A 72 -5.91 -4.68 12.85
C VAL A 72 -7.20 -5.31 13.35
N VAL A 73 -8.29 -5.24 12.58
CA VAL A 73 -9.58 -5.86 12.95
C VAL A 73 -9.42 -7.35 13.21
N SER A 74 -8.69 -8.06 12.33
CA SER A 74 -8.42 -9.49 12.49
C SER A 74 -7.68 -9.83 13.79
N ARG A 75 -6.76 -8.98 14.26
CA ARG A 75 -6.04 -9.19 15.53
C ARG A 75 -6.94 -8.96 16.75
N VAL A 76 -7.83 -7.97 16.69
CA VAL A 76 -8.79 -7.69 17.77
C VAL A 76 -9.78 -8.83 17.89
N ASP A 77 -10.27 -9.35 16.77
CA ASP A 77 -11.15 -10.52 16.75
C ASP A 77 -10.45 -11.75 17.32
N GLN A 78 -9.20 -12.03 16.93
CA GLN A 78 -8.42 -13.14 17.50
C GLN A 78 -8.25 -12.98 19.02
N ALA A 79 -7.85 -11.81 19.51
CA ALA A 79 -7.70 -11.57 20.95
C ALA A 79 -9.03 -11.68 21.71
N ARG A 80 -10.15 -11.28 21.10
CA ARG A 80 -11.47 -11.41 21.69
C ARG A 80 -11.94 -12.86 21.73
N ILE A 81 -11.68 -13.63 20.68
CA ILE A 81 -11.95 -15.07 20.63
C ILE A 81 -11.09 -15.81 21.66
N ASP A 82 -9.80 -15.48 21.78
CA ASP A 82 -8.91 -16.02 22.81
C ASP A 82 -9.41 -15.72 24.22
N LYS A 83 -9.92 -14.50 24.47
CA LYS A 83 -10.53 -14.14 25.76
C LYS A 83 -11.80 -14.94 26.04
N LEU A 84 -12.68 -15.13 25.05
CA LEU A 84 -13.89 -15.93 25.20
C LEU A 84 -13.58 -17.40 25.48
N LEU A 85 -12.56 -17.95 24.81
CA LEU A 85 -12.06 -19.31 25.06
C LEU A 85 -11.39 -19.45 26.44
N ALA A 86 -10.73 -18.40 26.94
CA ALA A 86 -10.14 -18.41 28.28
C ALA A 86 -11.18 -18.23 29.40
N GLU A 87 -12.24 -17.44 29.16
CA GLU A 87 -13.36 -17.27 30.11
C GLU A 87 -14.31 -18.48 30.10
N HIS A 88 -14.46 -19.16 28.97
CA HIS A 88 -15.17 -20.44 28.86
C HIS A 88 -14.14 -21.55 28.63
N ASP A 89 -13.50 -22.00 29.71
CA ASP A 89 -12.67 -23.21 29.71
C ASP A 89 -13.55 -24.43 30.06
N PRO A 90 -14.12 -25.15 29.06
CA PRO A 90 -14.93 -26.34 29.30
C PRO A 90 -14.10 -27.55 29.77
N PHE A 91 -12.78 -27.43 29.94
CA PHE A 91 -11.90 -28.53 30.33
C PHE A 91 -11.43 -28.47 31.79
N ALA A 92 -11.79 -27.43 32.56
CA ALA A 92 -11.30 -27.24 33.93
C ALA A 92 -12.16 -27.87 35.05
N THR A 93 -13.32 -28.48 34.78
CA THR A 93 -14.08 -29.16 35.86
C THR A 93 -14.93 -30.34 35.36
N ASN A 94 -14.44 -31.56 35.59
CA ASN A 94 -15.18 -32.64 36.26
C ASN A 94 -14.23 -33.82 36.49
N GLY A 95 -13.49 -33.77 37.60
CA GLY A 95 -12.88 -34.88 38.31
C GLY A 95 -13.30 -34.81 39.76
#